data_AF-A0A835J8C7-F1
#
_entry.id   AF-A0A835J8C7-F1
#
_cell.length_a   1.000
_cell.length_b   1.000
_cell.length_c   1.000
_cell.angle_alpha   90.00
_cell.angle_beta   90.00
_cell.angle_gamma   90.00
#
_symmetry.space_group_name_H-M   'P 1'
#
loop_
_entity.id
_entity.type
_entity.pdbx_description
1 polymer ?
#
loop_
_entity_poly.entity_id
_entity_poly.type
_entity_poly.pdbx_seq_one_letter_code
_entity_poly.pdbx_strand_id
1 'polypeptide(L)' 'MSRSGQPPDLKKYMDKKLQIKLNANRMVVGTLRGFDQFMNLVVDNTVEVNGDEKTDIGMVVIRGNSVVTVEALEPVTRTQ' A
#
# COMPACT_ATOMS: atom_id res chain seq x y z
N MET A 1 1.81 0.93 26.08
CA MET A 1 0.47 0.62 25.53
C MET A 1 0.47 1.02 24.06
N SER A 2 0.60 0.06 23.13
CA SER A 2 0.37 0.33 21.71
C SER A 2 -1.09 0.74 21.54
N ARG A 3 -1.37 1.90 20.95
CA ARG A 3 -2.74 2.36 20.66
C ARG A 3 -3.36 1.46 19.59
N SER A 4 -3.86 0.30 20.00
CA SER A 4 -4.67 -0.61 19.21
C SER A 4 -6.01 0.07 18.93
N GLY A 5 -6.13 0.69 17.75
CA GLY A 5 -7.38 1.34 17.32
C GLY A 5 -7.21 2.63 16.53
N GLN A 6 -6.02 3.21 16.46
CA GLN A 6 -5.80 4.36 15.58
C GLN A 6 -5.51 3.85 14.16
N PRO A 7 -6.32 4.23 13.14
CA PRO A 7 -6.03 3.86 11.77
C PRO A 7 -4.60 4.28 11.42
N PRO A 8 -3.86 3.47 10.65
CA PRO A 8 -2.55 3.87 10.15
C PRO A 8 -2.65 5.25 9.52
N ASP A 9 -1.73 6.15 9.89
CA ASP A 9 -1.63 7.43 9.20
C ASP A 9 -1.06 7.18 7.80
N LEU A 10 -1.95 6.89 6.85
CA LEU A 10 -1.62 6.69 5.44
C LEU A 10 -1.35 8.01 4.72
N LYS A 11 -1.70 9.16 5.32
CA LYS A 11 -1.55 10.46 4.67
C LYS A 11 -0.10 10.78 4.34
N LYS A 12 0.84 10.40 5.21
CA LYS A 12 2.28 10.56 4.98
C LYS A 12 2.85 9.69 3.85
N TYR A 13 2.10 8.70 3.39
CA TYR A 13 2.47 7.79 2.31
C TYR A 13 1.87 8.20 0.95
N MET A 14 1.07 9.26 0.91
CA MET A 14 0.53 9.78 -0.34
C MET A 14 1.64 10.12 -1.33
N ASP A 15 1.41 9.77 -2.60
CA ASP A 15 2.35 9.93 -3.71
C ASP A 15 3.70 9.21 -3.53
N LYS A 16 3.81 8.32 -2.54
CA LYS A 16 4.97 7.46 -2.34
C LYS A 16 4.79 6.12 -3.03
N LYS A 17 5.90 5.57 -3.50
CA LYS A 17 5.96 4.19 -3.97
C LYS A 17 5.95 3.24 -2.77
N LEU A 18 4.98 2.34 -2.76
CA LEU A 18 4.74 1.37 -1.70
C LEU A 18 4.88 -0.05 -2.23
N GLN A 19 5.43 -0.93 -1.41
CA GLN A 19 5.28 -2.37 -1.51
C GLN A 19 4.13 -2.80 -0.59
N ILE A 20 3.13 -3.45 -1.16
CA ILE A 20 1.92 -3.87 -0.47
C ILE A 20 1.82 -5.39 -0.55
N LYS A 21 1.86 -6.05 0.61
CA LYS A 21 1.57 -7.47 0.72
C LYS A 21 0.08 -7.66 0.91
N LEU A 22 -0.49 -8.53 0.10
CA LEU A 22 -1.90 -8.88 0.12
C LEU A 22 -2.08 -10.30 0.65
N ASN A 23 -3.32 -10.66 0.94
CA ASN A 23 -3.70 -12.05 1.22
C ASN A 23 -3.25 -13.00 0.10
N ALA A 24 -3.16 -14.29 0.42
CA ALA A 24 -2.73 -15.35 -0.50
C ALA A 24 -1.32 -15.13 -1.08
N ASN A 25 -0.41 -14.55 -0.27
CA ASN A 25 0.99 -14.29 -0.64
C ASN A 25 1.18 -13.45 -1.91
N ARG A 26 0.17 -12.66 -2.29
CA ARG A 26 0.28 -11.74 -3.42
C ARG A 26 1.03 -10.48 -2.99
N MET A 27 1.82 -9.92 -3.91
CA MET A 27 2.55 -8.70 -3.67
C MET A 27 2.33 -7.75 -4.84
N VAL A 28 2.10 -6.48 -4.53
CA VAL A 28 2.05 -5.42 -5.54
C VAL A 28 2.95 -4.27 -5.12
N VAL A 29 3.49 -3.57 -6.10
CA VAL A 29 4.28 -2.35 -5.92
C VAL A 29 3.67 -1.25 -6.77
N GLY A 30 3.42 -0.08 -6.19
CA GLY A 30 2.87 1.05 -6.94
C GLY A 30 2.81 2.33 -6.10
N THR A 31 2.26 3.40 -6.66
CA THR A 31 2.18 4.70 -6.00
C THR A 31 0.82 4.90 -5.34
N LEU A 32 0.78 5.24 -4.05
CA LEU A 32 -0.48 5.51 -3.35
C LEU A 32 -1.09 6.83 -3.84
N ARG A 33 -2.33 6.78 -4.34
CA ARG A 33 -3.09 7.94 -4.81
C ARG A 33 -4.29 8.30 -3.95
N GLY A 34 -4.74 7.39 -3.09
CA GLY A 34 -5.87 7.64 -2.22
C GLY A 34 -6.09 6.49 -1.26
N PHE A 35 -6.79 6.79 -0.17
CA PHE A 35 -7.22 5.80 0.80
C PHE A 35 -8.50 6.27 1.51
N ASP A 36 -9.15 5.35 2.22
CA ASP A 36 -10.27 5.65 3.10
C ASP A 36 -10.07 5.10 4.52
N GLN A 37 -11.04 5.34 5.40
CA GLN A 37 -11.02 4.87 6.79
C GLN A 37 -11.01 3.34 6.95
N PHE A 38 -11.38 2.60 5.91
CA PHE A 38 -11.40 1.14 5.89
C PHE A 38 -10.12 0.56 5.29
N MET A 39 -9.10 1.40 5.04
CA MET A 39 -7.84 1.02 4.40
C MET A 39 -8.02 0.53 2.96
N ASN A 40 -9.12 0.87 2.27
CA ASN A 40 -9.15 0.66 0.82
C ASN A 40 -8.15 1.61 0.17
N LEU A 41 -7.35 1.11 -0.76
CA LEU A 41 -6.24 1.87 -1.36
C LEU A 41 -6.48 2.05 -2.85
N VAL A 42 -6.18 3.25 -3.35
CA VAL A 42 -6.03 3.51 -4.80
C VAL A 42 -4.55 3.56 -5.08
N VAL A 43 -4.07 2.68 -5.96
CA VAL A 43 -2.66 2.55 -6.30
C VAL A 43 -2.48 2.68 -7.80
N ASP A 44 -1.57 3.55 -8.21
CA ASP A 44 -1.27 3.87 -9.60
C ASP A 44 0.10 3.33 -10.01
N ASN A 45 0.33 3.13 -11.31
CA ASN A 45 1.52 2.48 -11.87
C ASN A 45 1.87 1.17 -11.14
N THR A 46 0.86 0.34 -10.90
CA THR A 46 0.97 -0.86 -10.08
C THR A 46 1.58 -2.00 -10.89
N VAL A 47 2.51 -2.71 -10.25
CA VAL A 47 3.16 -3.92 -10.74
C VAL A 47 2.84 -5.05 -9.77
N GLU A 48 2.24 -6.15 -10.25
CA GLU A 48 2.15 -7.39 -9.49
C GLU A 48 3.51 -8.10 -9.53
N VAL A 49 3.97 -8.57 -8.37
CA VAL A 49 5.24 -9.25 -8.18
C VAL A 49 4.97 -10.69 -7.74
N ASN A 50 5.38 -11.66 -8.56
CA ASN A 50 5.27 -13.08 -8.29
C ASN A 50 6.63 -13.77 -8.51
N GLY A 51 7.44 -13.86 -7.45
CA GLY A 51 8.83 -14.29 -7.58
C GLY A 51 9.62 -13.30 -8.44
N ASP A 52 10.20 -13.79 -9.54
CA ASP A 52 10.94 -12.98 -10.51
C ASP A 52 10.03 -12.35 -11.59
N GLU A 53 8.78 -12.79 -11.69
CA GLU A 53 7.82 -12.27 -12.66
C GLU A 53 7.21 -10.94 -12.18
N LYS A 54 7.17 -9.97 -13.10
CA LYS A 54 6.59 -8.64 -12.88
C LYS A 54 5.57 -8.35 -13.98
N THR A 55 4.35 -8.03 -13.57
CA THR A 55 3.27 -7.71 -14.50
C THR A 55 2.71 -6.33 -14.20
N ASP A 56 2.76 -5.43 -15.18
CA ASP A 56 2.13 -4.11 -15.08
C ASP A 56 0.60 -4.26 -15.14
N ILE A 57 -0.09 -3.75 -14.13
CA ILE A 57 -1.55 -3.81 -14.00
C ILE A 57 -2.19 -2.41 -13.90
N GLY A 58 -1.38 -1.35 -13.99
CA GLY A 58 -1.85 0.03 -14.07
C GLY A 58 -2.46 0.55 -12.77
N MET A 59 -3.64 1.17 -12.86
CA MET A 59 -4.37 1.69 -11.71
C MET A 59 -5.25 0.60 -11.09
N VAL A 60 -5.11 0.36 -9.79
CA VAL A 60 -5.89 -0.65 -9.06
C VAL A 60 -6.51 -0.07 -7.80
N VAL A 61 -7.63 -0.67 -7.40
CA VAL A 61 -8.26 -0.47 -6.09
C VAL A 61 -8.06 -1.73 -5.27
N ILE A 62 -7.43 -1.59 -4.10
CA ILE A 62 -7.18 -2.69 -3.17
C ILE A 62 -8.16 -2.59 -2.02
N ARG A 63 -8.88 -3.67 -1.73
CA ARG A 63 -9.75 -3.75 -0.56
C ARG A 63 -8.93 -3.80 0.71
N GLY A 64 -9.25 -2.98 1.71
CA GLY A 64 -8.47 -2.88 2.95
C GLY A 64 -8.34 -4.19 3.72
N ASN A 65 -9.38 -5.02 3.75
CA ASN A 65 -9.34 -6.36 4.35
C ASN A 65 -8.37 -7.34 3.66
N SER A 66 -7.90 -7.00 2.45
CA SER A 66 -6.91 -7.79 1.72
C SER A 66 -5.48 -7.36 2.00
N VAL A 67 -5.27 -6.21 2.65
CA VAL A 67 -3.94 -5.66 2.96
C VAL A 67 -3.38 -6.34 4.20
N VAL A 68 -2.19 -6.93 4.05
CA VAL A 68 -1.44 -7.56 5.16
C VAL A 68 -0.40 -6.59 5.69
N THR A 69 0.44 -6.04 4.81
CA THR A 69 1.44 -5.02 5.17
C THR A 69 1.57 -3.96 4.08
N VAL A 70 2.00 -2.76 4.50
CA VAL A 70 2.34 -1.64 3.62
C VAL A 70 3.71 -1.13 4.01
N GLU A 71 4.64 -1.12 3.07
CA GLU A 71 6.03 -0.70 3.26
C GLU A 71 6.35 0.40 2.26
N ALA A 72 6.91 1.53 2.72
CA ALA A 72 7.39 2.57 1.82
C ALA A 72 8.74 2.16 1.23
N LEU A 73 8.85 2.25 -0.09
CA LEU A 73 10.13 2.06 -0.80
C LEU A 73 10.93 3.36 -0.90
N GLU A 74 10.35 4.47 -0.44
CA GLU A 74 10.93 5.79 -0.44
C GLU A 74 10.95 6.37 0.98
N PRO A 75 11.85 7.34 1.27
CA PRO A 75 11.86 8.04 2.54
C PRO A 75 10.51 8.71 2.81
N VAL A 76 9.91 8.37 3.95
CA VAL A 76 8.72 9.02 4.48
C VAL A 76 9.16 9.99 5.56
N THR A 77 8.98 11.29 5.32
CA THR A 77 9.20 12.31 6.34
C THR A 77 8.26 12.04 7.50
N ARG A 78 8.83 11.89 8.70
CA ARG A 78 8.04 11.94 9.93
C ARG A 78 7.58 13.39 10.11
N THR A 79 6.37 13.71 9.68
CA THR A 79 5.69 14.88 10.20
C THR A 79 5.51 14.66 11.70
N GLN A 80 6.14 15.54 12.48
CA GLN A 80 6.02 15.59 13.95
C GLN A 80 4.57 15.82 14.37
#